data_AF-S3J4Y3-F1
#
_entry.id   AF-S3J4Y3-F1
#
_cell.length_a   1.000
_cell.length_b   1.000
_cell.length_c   1.000
_cell.angle_alpha   90.00
_cell.angle_beta   90.00
_cell.angle_gamma   90.00
#
_symmetry.space_group_name_H-M   'P 1'
#
loop_
_entity.id
_entity.type
_entity.pdbx_description
1 polymer ?
#
loop_
_entity_poly.entity_id
_entity_poly.type
_entity_poly.pdbx_seq_one_letter_code
_entity_poly.pdbx_strand_id
1 'polypeptide(L)'
;MNWESLKAQPETVREKVKEVSVDMWSGFTAVIKELFPNAKIIYDRFYVMAIINHELNKLRKLMGVHEKGLPHLLWKNKEDLKHEQKQQLEVILKEHPCLGIAWEMKKEIRQTYQSCRTFRGAERKLEKRNII
;
A
#
# COMPACT_ATOMS: atom_id res chain seq x y z
N MET A 1 -12.85 14.64 -2.35
CA MET A 1 -13.32 15.05 -1.00
C MET A 1 -13.65 16.53 -1.05
N ASN A 2 -14.89 16.92 -0.74
CA ASN A 2 -15.28 18.32 -0.66
C ASN A 2 -14.91 18.87 0.74
N TRP A 3 -13.72 19.46 0.86
CA TRP A 3 -13.20 19.93 2.15
C TRP A 3 -13.94 21.17 2.66
N GLU A 4 -14.59 21.94 1.78
CA GLU A 4 -15.39 23.11 2.15
C GLU A 4 -16.60 22.70 3.01
N SER A 5 -17.27 21.59 2.67
CA SER A 5 -18.37 21.05 3.45
C SER A 5 -17.94 20.53 4.82
N LEU A 6 -16.70 20.05 4.93
CA LEU A 6 -16.13 19.61 6.21
C LEU A 6 -15.73 20.80 7.08
N LYS A 7 -15.18 21.86 6.47
CA LYS A 7 -14.83 23.10 7.16
C LYS A 7 -16.06 23.84 7.71
N ALA A 8 -17.19 23.74 7.02
CA ALA A 8 -18.46 24.31 7.46
C ALA A 8 -19.06 23.62 8.71
N GLN A 9 -18.55 22.45 9.11
CA GLN A 9 -19.01 21.79 10.34
C GLN A 9 -18.53 22.54 11.59
N PRO A 10 -19.34 22.61 12.66
CA PRO A 10 -18.95 23.24 13.91
C PRO A 10 -17.64 22.66 14.45
N GLU A 11 -16.79 23.53 15.00
CA GLU A 11 -15.49 23.12 15.58
C GLU A 11 -15.66 22.05 16.65
N THR A 12 -16.67 22.17 17.51
CA THR A 12 -17.02 21.18 18.55
C THR A 12 -17.35 19.79 18.00
N VAL A 13 -17.76 19.68 16.73
CA VAL A 13 -17.96 18.40 16.04
C VAL A 13 -16.63 17.91 15.47
N ARG A 14 -15.87 18.80 14.84
CA ARG A 14 -14.57 18.47 14.22
C ARG A 14 -13.54 18.00 15.24
N GLU A 15 -13.49 18.61 16.42
CA GLU A 15 -12.59 18.22 17.52
C GLU A 15 -12.89 16.82 18.10
N LYS A 16 -14.12 16.33 17.93
CA LYS A 16 -14.54 14.99 18.39
C LYS A 16 -14.14 13.88 17.44
N VAL A 17 -13.69 14.21 16.23
CA VAL A 17 -13.20 13.21 15.26
C VAL A 17 -11.91 12.61 15.79
N LYS A 18 -11.92 11.28 15.97
CA LYS A 18 -10.77 10.54 16.54
C LYS A 18 -9.81 10.04 15.47
N GLU A 19 -10.34 9.68 14.30
CA GLU A 19 -9.59 9.03 13.24
C GLU A 19 -10.14 9.48 11.89
N VAL A 20 -9.24 9.73 10.93
CA VAL A 20 -9.58 10.01 9.54
C VAL A 20 -8.79 9.05 8.65
N SER A 21 -9.51 8.23 7.89
CA SER A 21 -8.92 7.37 6.87
C SER A 21 -8.81 8.12 5.55
N VAL A 22 -7.60 8.25 4.99
CA VAL A 22 -7.34 8.95 3.73
C VAL A 22 -6.29 8.28 2.86
N ASP A 23 -6.26 8.72 1.61
CA ASP A 23 -5.17 8.44 0.68
C ASP A 23 -3.85 9.10 1.14
N MET A 24 -2.71 8.54 0.73
CA MET A 24 -1.36 9.03 1.07
C MET A 24 -0.95 10.32 0.32
N TRP A 25 -1.91 11.08 -0.21
CA TRP A 25 -1.61 12.35 -0.85
C TRP A 25 -1.29 13.43 0.20
N SER A 26 -0.15 14.10 0.04
CA SER A 26 0.35 15.09 1.00
C SER A 26 -0.63 16.26 1.21
N GLY A 27 -1.36 16.66 0.17
CA GLY A 27 -2.37 17.72 0.25
C GLY A 27 -3.51 17.40 1.23
N PHE A 28 -3.95 16.14 1.32
CA PHE A 28 -4.98 15.76 2.30
C PHE A 28 -4.45 15.80 3.72
N THR A 29 -3.19 15.42 3.93
CA THR A 29 -2.59 15.40 5.27
C THR A 29 -2.58 16.80 5.90
N ALA A 30 -2.26 17.84 5.13
CA ALA A 30 -2.28 19.22 5.60
C ALA A 30 -3.71 19.66 5.97
N VAL A 31 -4.67 19.42 5.09
CA VAL A 31 -6.08 19.81 5.27
C VAL A 31 -6.71 19.09 6.47
N ILE A 32 -6.41 17.81 6.68
CA ILE A 32 -6.95 17.05 7.83
C ILE A 32 -6.41 17.58 9.14
N LYS A 33 -5.13 17.97 9.20
CA LYS A 33 -4.56 18.57 10.41
C LYS A 33 -5.20 19.91 10.76
N GLU A 34 -5.59 20.70 9.76
CA GLU A 34 -6.35 21.95 9.96
C GLU A 34 -7.80 21.66 10.39
N LEU A 35 -8.45 20.70 9.74
CA LEU A 35 -9.87 20.44 9.96
C LEU A 35 -10.14 19.60 11.22
N PHE A 36 -9.29 18.63 11.53
CA PHE A 36 -9.49 17.62 12.58
C PHE A 36 -8.21 17.49 13.43
N PRO A 37 -7.86 18.50 14.24
CA PRO A 37 -6.56 18.58 14.92
C PRO A 37 -6.29 17.40 15.87
N ASN A 38 -7.34 16.82 16.45
CA ASN A 38 -7.25 15.70 17.39
C ASN A 38 -7.28 14.33 16.71
N ALA A 39 -7.53 14.27 15.41
CA ALA A 39 -7.72 13.01 14.72
C ALA A 39 -6.39 12.36 14.32
N LYS A 40 -6.31 11.04 14.51
CA LYS A 40 -5.23 10.23 13.94
C LYS A 40 -5.47 10.06 12.45
N ILE A 41 -4.44 10.34 11.65
CA ILE A 41 -4.47 10.09 10.21
C ILE A 41 -4.12 8.61 9.98
N ILE A 42 -5.04 7.90 9.35
CA ILE A 42 -4.88 6.49 8.98
C ILE A 42 -4.82 6.43 7.47
N TYR A 43 -3.78 5.80 6.92
CA TYR A 43 -3.70 5.61 5.48
C TYR A 43 -4.45 4.36 5.04
N ASP A 44 -5.26 4.52 3.99
CA ASP A 44 -6.04 3.42 3.44
C ASP A 44 -5.11 2.33 2.85
N ARG A 45 -5.27 1.10 3.34
CA ARG A 45 -4.45 -0.05 2.91
C ARG A 45 -4.55 -0.35 1.41
N PHE A 46 -5.71 -0.13 0.78
CA PHE A 46 -5.91 -0.36 -0.64
C PHE A 46 -5.15 0.67 -1.46
N TYR A 47 -5.14 1.92 -1.01
CA TYR A 47 -4.34 2.98 -1.63
C TYR A 47 -2.83 2.70 -1.49
N VAL A 48 -2.38 2.24 -0.32
CA VAL A 48 -1.00 1.79 -0.10
C VAL A 48 -0.62 0.68 -1.08
N MET A 49 -1.46 -0.35 -1.22
CA MET A 49 -1.21 -1.44 -2.17
C MET A 49 -1.24 -0.97 -3.64
N ALA A 50 -2.08 0.02 -3.98
CA ALA A 50 -2.12 0.61 -5.31
C ALA A 50 -0.81 1.34 -5.64
N ILE A 51 -0.26 2.12 -4.69
CA ILE A 51 1.05 2.77 -4.86
C ILE A 51 2.16 1.74 -5.03
N ILE A 52 2.19 0.69 -4.20
CA ILE A 52 3.20 -0.38 -4.33
C ILE A 52 3.11 -1.05 -5.71
N ASN A 53 1.91 -1.34 -6.20
CA ASN A 53 1.72 -1.91 -7.54
C ASN A 53 2.20 -0.97 -8.65
N HIS A 54 1.99 0.33 -8.49
CA HIS A 54 2.45 1.35 -9.43
C HIS A 54 3.97 1.44 -9.47
N GLU A 55 4.62 1.51 -8.31
CA GLU A 55 6.09 1.55 -8.21
C GLU A 55 6.73 0.25 -8.69
N LEU A 56 6.14 -0.91 -8.40
CA LEU A 56 6.60 -2.19 -8.92
C LEU A 56 6.52 -2.24 -10.47
N ASN A 57 5.46 -1.70 -11.05
CA ASN A 57 5.32 -1.61 -12.51
C ASN A 57 6.29 -0.60 -13.12
N LYS A 58 6.61 0.50 -12.43
CA LYS A 58 7.67 1.43 -12.85
C LYS A 58 9.04 0.75 -12.84
N LEU A 59 9.38 0.04 -11.76
CA LEU A 59 10.62 -0.72 -11.64
C LEU A 59 10.78 -1.72 -12.79
N ARG A 60 9.73 -2.51 -13.06
CA ARG A 60 9.68 -3.44 -14.19
C ARG A 60 10.00 -2.73 -15.52
N LYS A 61 9.38 -1.58 -15.79
CA LYS A 61 9.63 -0.80 -17.02
C LYS A 61 11.06 -0.27 -17.09
N LEU A 62 11.62 0.20 -15.98
CA LEU A 62 13.01 0.67 -15.91
C LEU A 62 14.02 -0.44 -16.19
N MET A 63 13.69 -1.68 -15.81
CA MET A 63 14.52 -2.86 -16.06
C MET A 63 14.35 -3.44 -17.48
N GLY A 64 13.51 -2.85 -18.35
CA GLY A 64 13.29 -3.35 -19.71
C GLY A 64 12.49 -4.66 -19.78
N VAL A 65 11.76 -5.00 -18.73
CA VAL A 65 11.03 -6.27 -18.58
C VAL A 65 9.62 -6.09 -19.18
N HIS A 66 9.39 -6.54 -20.41
CA HIS A 66 8.19 -6.20 -21.22
C HIS A 66 7.25 -7.37 -21.51
N GLU A 67 7.37 -8.48 -20.80
CA GLU A 67 6.58 -9.70 -21.03
C GLU A 67 5.08 -9.41 -20.95
N LYS A 68 4.35 -9.82 -21.99
CA LYS A 68 2.92 -9.61 -22.11
C LYS A 68 2.20 -10.31 -20.94
N GLY A 69 1.35 -9.57 -20.24
CA GLY A 69 0.58 -10.08 -19.10
C GLY A 69 1.31 -10.04 -17.75
N LEU A 70 2.63 -9.81 -17.72
CA LEU A 70 3.40 -9.70 -16.48
C LEU A 70 2.88 -8.61 -15.52
N PRO A 71 2.45 -7.41 -15.97
CA PRO A 71 1.88 -6.42 -15.06
C PRO A 71 0.70 -6.98 -14.25
N HIS A 72 -0.16 -7.76 -14.90
CA HIS A 72 -1.31 -8.37 -14.25
C HIS A 72 -0.89 -9.51 -13.30
N LEU A 73 0.14 -10.29 -13.66
CA LEU A 73 0.72 -11.31 -12.78
C LEU A 73 1.33 -10.69 -11.52
N LEU A 74 2.02 -9.55 -11.66
CA LEU A 74 2.58 -8.83 -10.53
C LEU A 74 1.50 -8.23 -9.61
N TRP A 75 0.35 -7.85 -10.15
CA TRP A 75 -0.77 -7.30 -9.38
C TRP A 75 -1.55 -8.35 -8.60
N LYS A 76 -1.75 -9.54 -9.19
CA LYS A 76 -2.48 -10.65 -8.57
C LYS A 76 -1.82 -11.13 -7.27
N ASN A 77 -2.65 -11.66 -6.38
CA ASN A 77 -2.14 -12.37 -5.21
C ASN A 77 -1.66 -13.75 -5.63
N LYS A 78 -0.67 -14.30 -4.92
CA LYS A 78 -0.15 -15.65 -5.21
C LYS A 78 -1.25 -16.71 -5.19
N GLU A 79 -2.27 -16.52 -4.35
CA GLU A 79 -3.44 -17.40 -4.24
C GLU A 79 -4.33 -17.38 -5.49
N ASP A 80 -4.38 -16.25 -6.21
CA ASP A 80 -5.24 -16.03 -7.39
C ASP A 80 -4.54 -16.42 -8.72
N LEU A 81 -3.31 -16.91 -8.65
CA LEU A 81 -2.51 -17.33 -9.81
C LEU A 81 -2.72 -18.81 -10.13
N LYS A 82 -2.99 -19.12 -11.40
CA LYS A 82 -2.98 -20.49 -11.92
C LYS A 82 -1.57 -21.10 -11.83
N HIS A 83 -1.47 -22.43 -11.86
CA HIS A 83 -0.18 -23.12 -11.74
C HIS A 83 0.85 -22.65 -12.80
N GLU A 84 0.44 -22.57 -14.07
CA GLU A 84 1.27 -22.07 -15.18
C GLU A 84 1.72 -20.62 -14.96
N GLN A 85 0.83 -19.77 -14.47
CA GLN A 85 1.13 -18.36 -14.18
C GLN A 85 2.15 -18.22 -13.04
N LYS A 86 2.11 -19.11 -12.05
CA LYS A 86 3.10 -19.15 -10.97
C LYS A 86 4.48 -19.53 -11.49
N GLN A 87 4.57 -20.56 -12.32
CA GLN A 87 5.83 -21.00 -12.92
C GLN A 87 6.44 -19.89 -13.80
N GLN A 88 5.64 -19.27 -14.66
CA GLN A 88 6.09 -18.15 -15.49
C GLN A 88 6.61 -16.99 -14.64
N LEU A 89 5.88 -16.63 -13.58
CA LEU A 89 6.31 -15.56 -12.68
C LEU A 89 7.62 -15.92 -11.97
N GLU A 90 7.78 -17.14 -11.47
CA GLU A 90 8.99 -17.59 -10.79
C GLU A 90 10.24 -17.55 -11.68
N VAL A 91 10.11 -17.87 -12.97
CA VAL A 91 11.21 -17.75 -13.95
C VAL A 91 11.65 -16.29 -14.08
N ILE A 92 10.69 -15.38 -14.33
CA ILE A 92 10.97 -13.95 -14.53
C ILE A 92 11.59 -13.33 -13.26
N LEU A 93 11.09 -13.68 -12.08
CA LEU A 93 11.62 -13.15 -10.81
C LEU A 93 13.03 -13.68 -10.50
N LYS A 94 13.40 -14.88 -10.99
CA LYS A 94 14.77 -15.41 -10.89
C LYS A 94 15.73 -14.72 -11.87
N GLU A 95 15.26 -14.42 -13.08
CA GLU A 95 16.04 -13.67 -14.09
C GLU A 95 16.26 -12.21 -13.67
N HIS A 96 15.33 -11.63 -12.91
CA HIS A 96 15.38 -10.25 -12.42
C HIS A 96 15.30 -10.17 -10.89
N PRO A 97 16.40 -10.46 -10.16
CA PRO A 97 16.40 -10.53 -8.69
C PRO A 97 15.88 -9.26 -8.00
N CYS A 98 16.18 -8.06 -8.51
CA CYS A 98 15.66 -6.82 -7.95
C CYS A 98 14.13 -6.72 -8.01
N LEU A 99 13.53 -7.18 -9.12
CA LEU A 99 12.07 -7.26 -9.28
C LEU A 99 11.48 -8.32 -8.35
N GLY A 100 12.18 -9.45 -8.19
CA GLY A 100 11.89 -10.50 -7.20
C GLY A 100 11.78 -9.96 -5.79
N ILE A 101 12.81 -9.24 -5.33
CA ILE A 101 12.86 -8.63 -3.99
C ILE A 101 11.69 -7.65 -3.80
N ALA A 102 11.45 -6.75 -4.76
CA ALA A 102 10.36 -5.79 -4.68
C ALA A 102 8.98 -6.47 -4.62
N TRP A 103 8.79 -7.55 -5.37
CA TRP A 103 7.55 -8.34 -5.33
C TRP A 103 7.37 -9.09 -4.00
N GLU A 104 8.45 -9.61 -3.40
CA GLU A 104 8.41 -10.20 -2.06
C GLU A 104 8.04 -9.15 -1.00
N MET A 105 8.66 -7.97 -1.02
CA MET A 105 8.33 -6.87 -0.10
C MET A 105 6.85 -6.48 -0.19
N LYS A 106 6.29 -6.38 -1.40
CA LYS A 106 4.86 -6.14 -1.61
C LYS A 106 4.00 -7.18 -0.87
N LYS A 107 4.34 -8.47 -0.97
CA LYS A 107 3.57 -9.54 -0.33
C LYS A 107 3.66 -9.46 1.19
N GLU A 108 4.82 -9.15 1.74
CA GLU A 108 5.01 -9.03 3.18
C GLU A 108 4.16 -7.89 3.76
N ILE A 109 4.14 -6.74 3.10
CA ILE A 109 3.26 -5.61 3.47
C ILE A 109 1.80 -6.05 3.46
N ARG A 110 1.37 -6.75 2.40
CA ARG A 110 0.00 -7.28 2.31
C ARG A 110 -0.31 -8.28 3.44
N GLN A 111 0.61 -9.19 3.72
CA GLN A 111 0.44 -10.20 4.75
C GLN A 111 0.31 -9.55 6.13
N THR A 112 1.03 -8.47 6.39
CA THR A 112 0.87 -7.65 7.60
C THR A 112 -0.56 -7.11 7.71
N TYR A 113 -1.12 -6.53 6.64
CA TYR A 113 -2.52 -6.07 6.63
C TYR A 113 -3.56 -7.18 6.82
N GLN A 114 -3.25 -8.42 6.43
CA GLN A 114 -4.19 -9.55 6.54
C GLN A 114 -4.08 -10.29 7.88
N SER A 115 -2.89 -10.38 8.46
CA SER A 115 -2.61 -11.22 9.63
C SER A 115 -2.50 -10.45 10.95
N CYS A 116 -2.19 -9.16 10.90
CA CYS A 116 -2.03 -8.35 12.11
C CYS A 116 -3.34 -7.63 12.44
N ARG A 117 -3.92 -7.95 13.59
CA ARG A 117 -5.11 -7.26 14.13
C ARG A 117 -4.77 -6.03 14.97
N THR A 118 -3.49 -5.84 15.32
CA THR A 118 -3.04 -4.74 16.17
C THR A 118 -1.79 -4.09 15.58
N PHE A 119 -1.64 -2.78 15.83
CA PHE A 119 -0.47 -2.00 15.43
C PHE A 119 0.84 -2.64 15.94
N ARG A 120 0.92 -2.97 17.23
CA ARG A 120 2.11 -3.60 17.85
C ARG A 120 2.45 -4.97 17.24
N GLY A 121 1.47 -5.68 16.68
CA GLY A 121 1.69 -6.94 15.99
C GLY A 121 2.25 -6.74 14.58
N ALA A 122 1.84 -5.67 13.91
CA ALA A 122 2.37 -5.26 12.60
C ALA A 122 3.81 -4.72 12.73
N GLU A 123 4.04 -3.80 13.67
CA GLU A 123 5.34 -3.18 13.96
C GLU A 123 6.43 -4.24 14.19
N ARG A 124 6.21 -5.18 15.12
CA ARG A 124 7.14 -6.29 15.39
C ARG A 124 7.45 -7.17 14.17
N LYS A 125 6.53 -7.31 13.22
CA LYS A 125 6.77 -8.09 12.00
C LYS A 125 7.66 -7.33 11.01
N LEU A 126 7.46 -6.02 10.90
CA LEU A 126 8.22 -5.17 10.00
C LEU A 126 9.65 -4.94 10.52
N GLU A 127 9.81 -4.74 11.84
CA GLU A 127 11.11 -4.60 12.51
C GLU A 127 11.99 -5.85 12.34
N LYS A 128 11.41 -7.05 12.49
CA LYS A 128 12.13 -8.33 12.30
C LYS A 128 12.75 -8.49 10.90
N ARG A 129 12.34 -7.67 9.94
CA ARG A 129 12.78 -7.70 8.54
C ARG A 129 13.58 -6.46 8.14
N ASN A 130 13.84 -5.53 9.06
CA ASN A 130 14.44 -4.22 8.78
C ASN A 130 13.70 -3.44 7.67
N ILE A 131 12.36 -3.56 7.61
CA ILE A 131 11.53 -2.78 6.67
C ILE A 131 11.30 -1.37 7.20
N ILE A 132 11.28 -1.22 8.52
CA ILE A 132 11.23 0.02 9.29
C ILE A 132 12.18 -0.08 10.49
#